data_AF-A0A060BL97-F1
#
_entry.id   AF-A0A060BL97-F1
#
_cell.length_a   1.000
_cell.length_b   1.000
_cell.length_c   1.000
_cell.angle_alpha   90.00
_cell.angle_beta   90.00
_cell.angle_gamma   90.00
#
_symmetry.space_group_name_H-M   'P 1'
#
loop_
_entity.id
_entity.type
_entity.pdbx_description
1 polymer ?
#
loop_
_entity_poly.entity_id
_entity_poly.type
_entity_poly.pdbx_seq_one_letter_code
_entity_poly.pdbx_strand_id
1 'polypeptide(L)'
;VVPYLFHKLYKYNAVMATTRDDNERYSSLDEKTPGMVIDYLPDNENFVSAQMEYIRENYLKMDILILRGPYPTYFKLLNLYRQLRPDGKVYMALDANSLWMNRIDF
;
A
#
# COMPACT_ATOMS: atom_id res chain seq x y z
N VAL A 1 -3.92 -10.14 -3.22
CA VAL A 1 -4.34 -10.80 -4.48
C VAL A 1 -4.53 -9.80 -5.62
N VAL A 2 -5.35 -8.76 -5.46
CA VAL A 2 -5.66 -7.81 -6.56
C VAL A 2 -4.45 -7.07 -7.16
N PRO A 3 -3.52 -6.48 -6.38
CA PRO A 3 -2.36 -5.77 -6.96
C PRO A 3 -1.47 -6.68 -7.82
N TYR A 4 -1.33 -7.93 -7.38
CA TYR A 4 -0.60 -8.97 -8.09
C TYR A 4 -1.27 -9.35 -9.42
N LEU A 5 -2.59 -9.51 -9.43
CA LEU A 5 -3.31 -9.83 -10.67
C LEU A 5 -3.13 -8.71 -11.70
N PHE A 6 -3.12 -7.45 -11.26
CA PHE A 6 -2.89 -6.33 -12.16
C PHE A 6 -1.48 -6.33 -12.76
N HIS A 7 -0.47 -6.60 -11.93
CA HIS A 7 0.90 -6.77 -12.42
C HIS A 7 1.00 -7.93 -13.43
N LYS A 8 0.48 -9.11 -13.08
CA LYS A 8 0.59 -10.32 -13.91
C LYS A 8 -0.20 -10.24 -15.22
N LEU A 9 -1.43 -9.75 -15.19
CA LEU A 9 -2.34 -9.79 -16.34
C LEU A 9 -2.21 -8.56 -17.25
N TYR A 10 -1.92 -7.40 -16.66
CA TYR A 10 -1.95 -6.12 -17.38
C TYR A 10 -0.60 -5.39 -17.36
N LYS A 11 0.47 -6.00 -16.81
CA LYS A 11 1.84 -5.47 -16.77
C LYS A 11 1.95 -4.11 -16.07
N TYR A 12 1.05 -3.83 -15.12
CA TYR A 12 1.23 -2.66 -14.25
C TYR A 12 2.48 -2.81 -13.39
N ASN A 13 3.18 -1.70 -13.19
CA ASN A 13 4.27 -1.63 -12.21
C ASN A 13 3.66 -1.55 -10.81
N ALA A 14 3.75 -2.66 -10.07
CA ALA A 14 3.26 -2.74 -8.70
C ALA A 14 4.43 -2.56 -7.73
N VAL A 15 4.28 -1.64 -6.79
CA VAL A 15 5.26 -1.35 -5.74
C VAL A 15 4.63 -1.58 -4.38
N MET A 16 5.32 -2.34 -3.52
CA MET A 16 5.00 -2.46 -2.10
C MET A 16 5.92 -1.53 -1.31
N ALA A 17 5.35 -0.51 -0.68
CA ALA A 17 6.08 0.37 0.23
C ALA A 17 5.94 -0.14 1.67
N THR A 18 7.04 -0.55 2.31
CA THR A 18 7.06 -1.15 3.65
C THR A 18 8.34 -0.83 4.42
N THR A 19 8.39 -1.08 5.73
CA THR A 19 9.68 -1.09 6.46
C THR A 19 10.47 -2.34 6.11
N ARG A 20 11.79 -2.25 6.25
CA ARG A 20 12.69 -3.40 6.11
C ARG A 20 12.71 -4.16 7.42
N ASP A 21 12.37 -5.43 7.39
CA ASP A 21 12.68 -6.38 8.47
C ASP A 21 13.79 -7.30 7.96
N ASP A 22 14.98 -7.19 8.54
CA ASP A 22 16.14 -7.99 8.13
C ASP A 22 15.98 -9.49 8.47
N ASN A 23 14.99 -9.85 9.29
CA ASN A 23 14.64 -11.23 9.60
C ASN A 23 13.59 -11.81 8.64
N GLU A 24 12.94 -10.96 7.83
CA GLU A 24 11.86 -11.37 6.94
C GLU A 24 12.34 -11.41 5.48
N ARG A 25 12.40 -12.62 4.92
CA ARG A 25 12.64 -12.81 3.49
C ARG A 25 11.31 -13.00 2.79
N TYR A 26 10.94 -12.04 1.95
CA TYR A 26 9.75 -12.11 1.10
C TYR A 26 9.91 -13.10 -0.08
N SER A 27 10.22 -14.36 0.19
CA SER A 27 10.47 -15.42 -0.83
C SER A 27 9.31 -15.58 -1.83
N SER A 28 8.08 -15.33 -1.37
CA SER A 28 6.89 -15.33 -2.22
C SER A 28 6.93 -14.29 -3.35
N LEU A 29 7.74 -13.24 -3.23
CA LEU A 29 7.92 -12.27 -4.31
C LEU A 29 8.63 -12.87 -5.49
N ASP A 30 9.73 -13.57 -5.23
CA ASP A 30 10.54 -14.20 -6.27
C ASP A 30 9.77 -15.35 -6.93
N GLU A 31 9.09 -16.17 -6.12
CA GLU A 31 8.43 -17.39 -6.60
C GLU A 31 7.06 -17.13 -7.25
N LYS A 32 6.28 -16.21 -6.68
CA LYS A 32 4.86 -16.05 -7.03
C LYS A 32 4.58 -14.74 -7.73
N THR A 33 5.35 -13.69 -7.45
CA THR A 33 5.13 -12.34 -8.01
C THR A 33 6.39 -11.73 -8.65
N PRO A 34 7.07 -12.45 -9.57
CA PRO A 34 8.31 -11.96 -10.16
C PRO A 34 8.05 -10.64 -10.89
N GLY A 35 8.87 -9.63 -10.59
CA GLY A 35 8.74 -8.27 -11.16
C GLY A 35 8.00 -7.27 -10.29
N MET A 36 7.41 -7.69 -9.16
CA MET A 36 6.93 -6.74 -8.15
C MET A 36 8.12 -6.12 -7.40
N VAL A 37 8.06 -4.82 -7.17
CA VAL A 37 9.13 -4.06 -6.51
C VAL A 37 8.75 -3.80 -5.05
N ILE A 38 9.74 -3.85 -4.16
CA ILE A 38 9.59 -3.33 -2.79
C ILE A 38 10.40 -2.05 -2.68
N ASP A 39 9.74 -0.99 -2.23
CA ASP A 39 10.40 0.20 -1.74
C ASP A 39 10.43 0.16 -0.22
N TYR A 40 11.64 0.16 0.34
CA TYR A 40 11.82 0.17 1.78
C TYR A 40 11.80 1.60 2.30
N LEU A 41 10.82 1.91 3.14
CA LEU A 41 10.68 3.19 3.79
C LEU A 41 11.55 3.26 5.05
N PRO A 42 11.99 4.46 5.47
CA PRO A 42 12.68 4.63 6.74
C PRO A 42 11.86 4.07 7.90
N ASP A 43 12.48 3.26 8.72
CA ASP A 43 11.87 2.77 9.97
C ASP A 43 11.95 3.89 11.01
N ASN A 44 10.90 4.70 11.07
CA ASN A 44 10.76 5.78 12.02
C ASN A 44 9.65 5.44 13.03
N GLU A 45 9.69 6.08 14.21
CA GLU A 45 8.68 5.88 15.26
C GLU A 45 7.23 6.09 14.78
N ASN A 46 7.04 6.79 13.65
CA ASN A 46 5.75 7.03 13.04
C ASN A 46 5.73 6.61 11.57
N PHE A 47 5.54 5.31 11.34
CA PHE A 47 5.49 4.72 10.00
C PHE A 47 4.49 5.40 9.05
N VAL A 48 3.38 5.94 9.57
CA VAL A 48 2.40 6.69 8.76
C VAL A 48 3.04 7.95 8.16
N SER A 49 3.92 8.64 8.89
CA SER A 49 4.65 9.79 8.36
C SER A 49 5.60 9.41 7.23
N ALA A 50 6.30 8.27 7.33
CA ALA A 50 7.15 7.76 6.25
C ALA A 50 6.33 7.48 4.98
N GLN A 51 5.16 6.84 5.13
CA GLN A 51 4.26 6.57 4.01
C GLN A 51 3.70 7.85 3.38
N MET A 52 3.38 8.87 4.19
CA MET A 52 2.94 10.16 3.68
C MET A 52 4.03 10.84 2.86
N GLU A 53 5.28 10.81 3.32
CA GLU A 53 6.38 11.42 2.58
C GLU A 53 6.65 10.70 1.26
N TYR A 54 6.63 9.37 1.29
CA TYR A 54 6.73 8.56 0.07
C TYR A 54 5.67 8.93 -0.97
N ILE A 55 4.41 9.16 -0.54
CA ILE A 55 3.34 9.64 -1.43
C ILE A 55 3.69 11.02 -1.99
N ARG A 56 4.16 11.97 -1.17
CA ARG A 56 4.54 13.33 -1.65
C ARG A 56 5.62 13.28 -2.71
N GLU A 57 6.60 12.40 -2.57
CA GLU A 57 7.71 12.27 -3.51
C GLU A 57 7.32 11.56 -4.81
N ASN A 58 6.32 10.67 -4.77
CA ASN A 58 6.03 9.76 -5.88
C ASN A 58 4.64 9.91 -6.52
N TYR A 59 3.73 10.75 -6.00
CA TYR A 59 2.33 10.80 -6.46
C TYR A 59 2.16 11.00 -7.98
N LEU A 60 3.06 11.72 -8.65
CA LEU A 60 3.02 11.95 -10.11
C LEU A 60 3.23 10.66 -10.91
N LYS A 61 3.91 9.67 -10.33
CA LYS A 61 4.16 8.35 -10.93
C LYS A 61 3.14 7.31 -10.49
N MET A 62 2.21 7.68 -9.61
CA MET A 62 1.21 6.78 -9.03
C MET A 62 -0.13 7.01 -9.73
N ASP A 63 -0.58 6.03 -10.52
CA ASP A 63 -1.93 6.05 -11.11
C ASP A 63 -3.01 5.54 -10.14
N ILE A 64 -2.64 4.61 -9.26
CA ILE A 64 -3.54 3.96 -8.32
C ILE A 64 -2.87 3.82 -6.95
N LEU A 65 -3.52 4.31 -5.90
CA LEU A 65 -3.17 3.99 -4.50
C LEU A 65 -3.98 2.78 -4.03
N ILE A 66 -3.30 1.80 -3.42
CA ILE A 66 -3.92 0.55 -2.93
C ILE A 66 -3.79 0.50 -1.40
N LEU A 67 -4.92 0.39 -0.71
CA LEU A 67 -5.02 0.33 0.74
C LEU A 67 -5.65 -1.02 1.16
N ARG A 68 -4.99 -1.75 2.07
CA ARG A 68 -5.42 -3.11 2.50
C ARG A 68 -6.47 -3.11 3.62
N GLY A 69 -7.43 -2.20 3.58
CA GLY A 69 -8.45 -2.09 4.62
C GLY A 69 -8.86 -0.64 4.87
N PRO A 70 -10.02 -0.39 5.48
CA PRO A 70 -10.40 0.92 5.98
C PRO A 70 -9.81 1.18 7.38
N TYR A 71 -8.50 1.00 7.55
CA TYR A 71 -7.85 1.28 8.83
C TYR A 71 -7.77 2.79 9.09
N PRO A 72 -7.96 3.26 10.35
CA PRO A 72 -7.91 4.69 10.69
C PRO A 72 -6.66 5.42 10.17
N THR A 73 -5.50 4.75 10.22
CA THR A 73 -4.22 5.30 9.73
C THR A 73 -4.21 5.54 8.22
N TYR A 74 -4.92 4.74 7.43
CA TYR A 74 -4.95 4.86 5.97
C TYR A 74 -5.80 6.02 5.48
N PHE A 75 -6.74 6.55 6.27
CA PHE A 75 -7.50 7.74 5.87
C PHE A 75 -6.61 8.98 5.73
N LYS A 76 -5.52 9.09 6.51
CA LYS A 76 -4.53 10.16 6.34
C LYS A 76 -3.83 10.05 4.98
N LEU A 77 -3.42 8.84 4.60
CA LEU A 77 -2.78 8.56 3.31
C LEU A 77 -3.75 8.82 2.14
N LEU A 78 -5.00 8.37 2.28
CA LEU A 78 -6.06 8.57 1.30
C LEU A 78 -6.30 10.06 1.02
N ASN A 79 -6.47 10.85 2.08
CA ASN A 79 -6.74 12.27 1.95
C ASN A 79 -5.58 13.01 1.30
N LEU A 80 -4.34 12.72 1.71
CA LEU A 80 -3.14 13.28 1.10
C LEU A 80 -3.05 12.94 -0.39
N TYR A 81 -3.19 11.66 -0.74
CA TYR A 81 -3.08 11.23 -2.14
C TYR A 81 -4.15 11.90 -3.04
N ARG A 82 -5.41 12.00 -2.57
CA ARG A 82 -6.47 12.68 -3.32
C ARG A 82 -6.23 14.18 -3.49
N GLN A 83 -5.56 14.83 -2.54
CA GLN A 83 -5.18 16.24 -2.67
C GLN A 83 -4.09 16.43 -3.73
N LEU A 84 -3.10 15.54 -3.77
CA LEU A 84 -1.98 15.62 -4.70
C LEU A 84 -2.30 15.10 -6.10
N ARG A 85 -3.12 14.05 -6.20
CA ARG A 85 -3.47 13.33 -7.43
C ARG A 85 -5.00 13.17 -7.54
N PRO A 86 -5.76 14.27 -7.74
CA PRO A 86 -7.23 14.23 -7.75
C PRO A 86 -7.82 13.39 -8.89
N ASP A 87 -7.07 13.18 -9.97
CA ASP A 87 -7.42 12.32 -11.11
C ASP A 87 -7.05 10.84 -10.89
N GLY A 88 -6.18 10.56 -9.92
CA GLY A 88 -5.70 9.23 -9.54
C GLY A 88 -6.81 8.35 -8.96
N LYS A 89 -6.63 7.04 -9.02
CA LYS A 89 -7.61 6.08 -8.51
C LYS A 89 -7.18 5.53 -7.16
N VAL A 90 -8.16 5.10 -6.37
CA VAL A 90 -7.90 4.44 -5.09
C VAL A 90 -8.63 3.12 -5.08
N TYR A 91 -7.91 2.05 -4.77
CA TYR A 91 -8.46 0.77 -4.41
C TYR A 91 -8.33 0.60 -2.90
N MET A 92 -9.45 0.41 -2.20
CA MET A 92 -9.46 0.06 -0.79
C MET A 92 -10.11 -1.30 -0.64
N ALA A 93 -9.36 -2.26 -0.13
CA ALA A 93 -9.92 -3.55 0.25
C ALA A 93 -10.88 -3.33 1.43
N LEU A 94 -12.10 -3.85 1.34
CA LEU A 94 -13.13 -3.74 2.38
C LEU A 94 -13.41 -5.09 3.05
N ASP A 95 -12.61 -6.11 2.75
CA ASP A 95 -12.72 -7.41 3.37
C ASP A 95 -12.33 -7.32 4.84
N ALA A 96 -13.37 -7.36 5.65
CA ALA A 96 -13.31 -7.41 7.09
C ALA A 96 -12.91 -8.81 7.54
N ASN A 97 -11.73 -8.98 8.14
CA ASN A 97 -11.50 -10.20 8.91
C ASN A 97 -12.26 -10.11 10.25
N SER A 98 -12.58 -11.27 10.85
CA SER A 98 -13.36 -11.33 12.10
C SER A 98 -12.72 -10.57 13.26
N LEU A 99 -11.38 -10.51 13.29
CA LEU A 99 -10.60 -9.71 14.23
C LEU A 99 -10.85 -8.20 14.09
N TRP A 100 -11.00 -7.70 12.86
CA TRP A 100 -11.33 -6.31 12.59
C TRP A 100 -12.80 -6.02 12.93
N MET A 101 -13.73 -6.91 12.56
CA MET A 101 -15.15 -6.77 12.91
C MET A 101 -15.38 -6.65 14.42
N ASN A 102 -14.62 -7.39 15.22
CA ASN A 102 -14.72 -7.35 16.68
C ASN A 102 -14.17 -6.06 17.32
N ARG A 103 -13.52 -5.18 16.54
CA ARG A 103 -12.93 -3.91 17.00
C ARG A 103 -13.66 -2.68 16.46
N ILE A 104 -14.77 -2.87 15.76
CA ILE A 104 -15.67 -1.78 15.36
C ILE A 104 -16.64 -1.57 16.53
N ASP A 105 -16.37 -0.56 17.35
CA ASP A 105 -17.35 -0.07 18.32
C ASP A 105 -18.41 0.75 17.56
N PHE A 106 -19.68 0.40 17.74
CA PHE A 106 -20.85 1.12 17.21
C PHE A 106 -21.31 2.21 18.19
#